data_AF-A0A2V5TCP4-F1
#
_entry.id   AF-A0A2V5TCP4-F1
#
_cell.length_a   1.000
_cell.length_b   1.000
_cell.length_c   1.000
_cell.angle_alpha   90.00
_cell.angle_beta   90.00
_cell.angle_gamma   90.00
#
_symmetry.space_group_name_H-M   'P 1'
#
loop_
_entity.id
_entity.type
_entity.pdbx_description
1 polymer ?
#
loop_
_entity_poly.entity_id
_entity_poly.type
_entity_poly.pdbx_seq_one_letter_code
_entity_poly.pdbx_strand_id
1 'polypeptide(L)'
;MPTAIARTTVADEPSTDVEILPKDVPTTNRFSDPRNFINRELSWLEFNRRVLEEAQDPIQPLIERVKFLTIFSSNLDEFFEIRVAGIKQQIESET
;
A
#
# COMPACT_ATOMS: atom_id res chain seq x y z
N MET A 1 8.46 -60.93 16.09
CA MET A 1 7.50 -59.92 15.60
C MET A 1 6.12 -60.20 16.19
N PRO A 2 5.64 -59.34 17.11
CA PRO A 2 4.22 -59.10 17.28
C PRO A 2 3.89 -57.64 16.95
N THR A 3 2.96 -57.45 16.03
CA THR A 3 2.43 -56.15 15.59
C THR A 3 1.48 -55.60 16.65
N ALA A 4 1.82 -54.45 17.25
CA ALA A 4 0.92 -53.69 18.09
C ALA A 4 0.25 -52.58 17.26
N ILE A 5 -1.07 -52.65 17.13
CA ILE A 5 -1.91 -51.59 16.57
C ILE A 5 -2.38 -50.74 17.75
N ALA A 6 -1.93 -49.48 17.82
CA ALA A 6 -2.39 -48.53 18.83
C ALA A 6 -2.85 -47.21 18.17
N ARG A 7 -4.18 -47.15 18.02
CA ARG A 7 -5.08 -45.98 17.94
C ARG A 7 -4.44 -44.59 17.89
N THR A 8 -4.56 -43.94 16.73
CA THR A 8 -4.50 -42.47 16.59
C THR A 8 -5.61 -41.82 17.41
N THR A 9 -5.23 -40.95 18.34
CA THR A 9 -6.13 -40.08 19.10
C THR A 9 -6.70 -39.00 18.19
N VAL A 10 -7.96 -38.68 18.45
CA VAL A 10 -8.84 -37.73 17.77
C VAL A 10 -8.14 -36.39 17.54
N ALA A 11 -8.28 -35.87 16.32
CA ALA A 11 -7.83 -34.55 15.92
C ALA A 11 -8.42 -33.47 16.84
N ASP A 12 -7.58 -32.51 17.23
CA ASP A 12 -7.99 -31.23 17.80
C ASP A 12 -8.92 -30.55 16.77
N GLU A 13 -10.21 -30.52 17.06
CA GLU A 13 -11.19 -29.73 16.28
C GLU A 13 -10.81 -28.25 16.42
N PRO A 14 -10.63 -27.50 15.31
CA PRO A 14 -10.37 -26.06 15.43
C PRO A 14 -11.62 -25.41 16.02
N SER A 15 -11.49 -24.86 17.24
CA SER A 15 -12.50 -24.01 17.88
C SER A 15 -13.03 -23.03 16.85
N THR A 16 -14.29 -23.23 16.46
CA THR A 16 -15.01 -22.37 15.53
C THR A 16 -15.67 -21.25 16.32
N ASP A 17 -14.90 -20.56 17.16
CA ASP A 17 -15.34 -19.33 17.80
C ASP A 17 -14.96 -18.15 16.90
N VAL A 18 -15.47 -18.16 15.66
CA VAL A 18 -15.57 -16.94 14.88
C VAL A 18 -16.68 -16.15 15.53
N GLU A 19 -16.31 -15.19 16.37
CA GLU A 19 -17.22 -14.19 16.91
C GLU A 19 -17.97 -13.54 15.73
N ILE A 20 -19.22 -13.97 15.53
CA ILE A 20 -20.08 -13.48 14.46
C ILE A 20 -20.30 -12.01 14.78
N LEU A 21 -19.64 -11.14 14.02
CA LEU A 21 -19.87 -9.70 14.09
C LEU A 21 -21.38 -9.45 14.07
N PRO A 22 -21.91 -8.57 14.96
CA PRO A 22 -23.33 -8.29 15.04
C PRO A 22 -23.92 -8.02 13.65
N LYS A 23 -25.06 -8.65 13.34
CA LYS A 23 -25.73 -8.56 12.02
C LYS A 23 -26.13 -7.13 11.63
N ASP A 24 -26.12 -6.22 12.60
CA ASP A 24 -26.55 -4.84 12.46
C ASP A 24 -25.38 -3.83 12.35
N VAL A 25 -24.15 -4.30 12.13
CA VAL A 25 -23.08 -3.38 11.69
C VAL A 25 -23.52 -2.84 10.32
N PRO A 26 -23.71 -1.51 10.17
CA PRO A 26 -23.98 -0.94 8.86
C PRO A 26 -22.83 -1.35 7.94
N THR A 27 -23.11 -2.26 7.02
CA THR A 27 -22.24 -2.58 5.89
C THR A 27 -22.36 -1.44 4.88
N THR A 28 -22.20 -0.20 5.35
CA THR A 28 -21.92 0.94 4.51
C THR A 28 -20.66 0.60 3.75
N ASN A 29 -20.82 0.26 2.46
CA ASN A 29 -19.72 0.00 1.57
C ASN A 29 -18.93 1.31 1.44
N ARG A 30 -17.94 1.49 2.31
CA ARG A 30 -17.08 2.68 2.38
C ARG A 30 -16.33 2.93 1.08
N PHE A 31 -16.29 1.97 0.16
CA PHE A 31 -15.65 2.10 -1.14
C PHE A 31 -16.57 2.67 -2.22
N SER A 32 -17.84 2.93 -1.92
CA SER A 32 -18.80 3.50 -2.88
C SER A 32 -18.75 5.03 -2.98
N ASP A 33 -18.22 5.70 -1.97
CA ASP A 33 -18.18 7.16 -1.91
C ASP A 33 -16.83 7.68 -2.42
N PRO A 34 -16.78 8.44 -3.54
CA PRO A 34 -15.55 9.02 -4.07
C PRO A 34 -14.78 9.87 -3.05
N ARG A 35 -15.46 10.45 -2.06
CA ARG A 35 -14.84 11.29 -1.01
C ARG A 35 -13.92 10.51 -0.08
N ASN A 36 -14.04 9.18 -0.05
CA ASN A 36 -13.18 8.31 0.75
C ASN A 36 -11.85 7.99 0.05
N PHE A 37 -11.65 8.47 -1.19
CA PHE A 37 -10.43 8.29 -1.95
C PHE A 37 -9.71 9.62 -2.15
N ILE A 38 -8.39 9.55 -2.13
CA ILE A 38 -7.53 10.68 -2.48
C ILE A 38 -7.00 10.49 -3.91
N ASN A 39 -6.70 11.60 -4.57
CA ASN A 39 -6.10 11.54 -5.90
C ASN A 39 -4.75 10.79 -5.80
N ARG A 40 -4.61 9.77 -6.65
CA ARG A 40 -3.45 8.88 -6.66
C ARG A 40 -2.16 9.62 -6.97
N GLU A 41 -2.22 10.61 -7.84
CA GLU A 41 -1.04 11.33 -8.33
C GLU A 41 -0.59 12.38 -7.30
N LEU A 42 -1.54 13.01 -6.60
CA LEU A 42 -1.24 13.82 -5.41
C LEU A 42 -0.61 12.96 -4.29
N SER A 43 -1.12 11.74 -4.08
CA SER A 43 -0.55 10.82 -3.08
C SER A 43 0.90 10.44 -3.41
N TRP A 44 1.19 10.26 -4.70
CA TRP A 44 2.53 9.98 -5.18
C TRP A 44 3.47 11.18 -5.00
N LEU A 45 2.99 12.41 -5.24
CA LEU A 45 3.76 13.64 -4.99
C LEU A 45 4.06 13.81 -3.49
N GLU A 46 3.09 13.55 -2.61
CA GLU A 46 3.31 13.58 -1.15
C GLU A 46 4.32 12.54 -0.69
N PHE A 47 4.36 11.37 -1.30
CA PHE A 47 5.41 10.39 -1.06
C PHE A 47 6.79 10.94 -1.45
N ASN A 48 6.91 11.54 -2.64
CA ASN A 48 8.20 12.12 -3.09
C ASN A 48 8.63 13.32 -2.26
N ARG A 49 7.68 14.09 -1.75
CA ARG A 49 7.94 15.15 -0.77
C ARG A 49 8.67 14.60 0.44
N ARG A 50 8.28 13.42 0.96
CA ARG A 50 8.97 12.76 2.08
C ARG A 50 10.36 12.26 1.72
N VAL A 51 10.56 11.75 0.50
CA VAL A 51 11.91 11.38 0.01
C VAL A 51 12.82 12.61 -0.02
N LEU A 52 12.30 13.77 -0.42
CA LEU A 52 13.04 15.03 -0.40
C LEU A 52 13.31 15.55 1.03
N GLU A 53 12.43 15.28 1.99
CA GLU A 53 12.67 15.58 3.40
C GLU A 53 13.91 14.84 3.93
N GLU A 54 14.07 13.55 3.59
CA GLU A 54 15.26 12.76 3.96
C GLU A 54 16.56 13.33 3.37
N ALA A 55 16.50 13.90 2.16
CA ALA A 55 17.66 14.58 1.56
C ALA A 55 18.03 15.90 2.29
N GLN A 56 17.05 16.54 2.92
CA GLN A 56 17.22 17.83 3.61
C GLN A 56 17.61 17.68 5.07
N ASP A 57 17.34 16.53 5.69
CA ASP A 57 17.64 16.29 7.11
C ASP A 57 19.15 16.42 7.41
N PRO A 58 19.59 17.40 8.21
CA PRO A 58 21.00 17.57 8.55
C PRO A 58 21.54 16.48 9.49
N ILE A 59 20.68 15.68 10.12
CA ILE A 59 21.07 14.54 10.97
C ILE A 59 21.60 13.39 10.09
N GLN A 60 21.13 13.28 8.85
CA GLN A 60 21.58 12.27 7.90
C GLN A 60 23.01 12.55 7.42
N PRO A 61 23.87 11.52 7.31
CA PRO A 61 25.18 11.68 6.69
C PRO A 61 25.09 12.28 5.28
N LEU A 62 26.05 13.13 4.91
CA LEU A 62 26.02 13.86 3.64
C LEU A 62 25.81 12.94 2.42
N ILE A 63 26.43 11.76 2.43
CA ILE A 63 26.29 10.80 1.32
C ILE A 63 24.87 10.21 1.23
N GLU A 64 24.19 9.97 2.34
CA GLU A 64 22.81 9.48 2.34
C GLU A 64 21.87 10.54 1.81
N ARG A 65 22.10 11.81 2.17
CA ARG A 65 21.33 12.95 1.64
C ARG A 65 21.47 13.07 0.12
N VAL A 66 22.69 12.89 -0.40
CA VAL A 66 22.93 12.87 -1.86
C VAL A 66 22.22 11.69 -2.52
N LYS A 67 22.22 10.50 -1.91
CA LYS A 67 21.47 9.36 -2.43
C LYS A 67 19.96 9.64 -2.47
N PHE A 68 19.39 10.18 -1.40
CA PHE A 68 17.97 10.57 -1.37
C PHE A 68 17.64 11.64 -2.41
N LEU A 69 18.54 12.60 -2.63
CA LEU A 69 18.36 13.61 -3.67
C LEU A 69 18.35 12.98 -5.08
N THR A 70 19.24 12.03 -5.34
CA THR A 70 19.25 11.29 -6.62
C THR A 70 17.98 10.47 -6.78
N ILE A 71 17.53 9.77 -5.74
CA ILE A 71 16.27 8.99 -5.76
C ILE A 71 15.08 9.91 -6.04
N PHE A 72 14.99 11.05 -5.34
CA PHE A 72 13.95 12.04 -5.58
C PHE A 72 13.93 12.52 -7.04
N SER A 73 15.11 12.83 -7.61
CA SER A 73 15.22 13.25 -9.01
C SER A 73 14.72 12.18 -9.97
N SER A 74 15.18 10.93 -9.83
CA SER A 74 14.77 9.84 -10.72
C SER A 74 13.27 9.54 -10.63
N ASN A 75 12.70 9.60 -9.42
CA ASN A 75 11.26 9.45 -9.25
C ASN A 75 10.53 10.58 -9.99
N LEU A 76 10.99 11.83 -9.84
CA LEU A 76 10.33 12.99 -10.47
C LEU A 76 10.35 12.87 -12.00
N ASP A 77 11.45 12.40 -12.58
CA ASP A 77 11.55 12.12 -14.02
C ASP A 77 10.47 11.10 -14.44
N GLU A 78 10.36 9.97 -13.73
CA GLU A 78 9.32 8.96 -13.98
C GLU A 78 7.90 9.55 -13.89
N PHE A 79 7.65 10.43 -12.92
CA PHE A 79 6.35 11.08 -12.78
C PHE A 79 5.98 11.89 -14.01
N PHE A 80 6.91 12.67 -14.57
CA PHE A 80 6.63 13.45 -15.76
C PHE A 80 6.50 12.57 -17.01
N GLU A 81 7.39 11.58 -17.17
CA GLU A 81 7.39 10.71 -18.33
C GLU A 81 6.17 9.78 -18.39
N ILE A 82 5.74 9.26 -17.25
CA ILE A 82 4.67 8.25 -17.18
C ILE A 82 3.36 8.85 -16.70
N ARG A 83 3.34 9.51 -15.54
CA ARG A 83 2.07 9.96 -14.91
C ARG A 83 1.49 11.16 -15.65
N VAL A 84 2.27 12.22 -15.84
CA VAL A 84 1.78 13.43 -16.50
C VAL A 84 1.38 13.15 -17.95
N ALA A 85 2.17 12.33 -18.66
CA ALA A 85 1.81 11.87 -20.00
C ALA A 85 0.47 11.11 -20.01
N GLY A 86 0.26 10.17 -19.08
CA GLY A 86 -0.99 9.42 -18.96
C GLY A 86 -2.21 10.31 -18.65
N ILE A 87 -2.05 11.29 -17.75
CA ILE A 87 -3.13 12.26 -17.43
C ILE A 87 -3.49 13.08 -18.66
N LYS A 88 -2.49 13.57 -19.42
CA LYS A 88 -2.74 14.32 -20.65
C LYS A 88 -3.51 13.50 -21.69
N GLN A 89 -3.12 12.24 -21.87
CA GLN A 89 -3.81 11.33 -22.78
C GLN A 89 -5.26 11.07 -22.35
N GLN A 90 -5.50 10.93 -21.04
CA GLN A 90 -6.86 10.78 -20.51
C GLN A 90 -7.72 12.00 -20.79
N ILE A 91 -7.22 13.20 -20.54
CA ILE A 91 -7.93 14.47 -20.81
C ILE A 91 -8.23 14.61 -22.31
N GLU A 92 -7.26 14.29 -23.17
CA GLU A 92 -7.44 14.35 -24.64
C GLU A 92 -8.45 13.32 -25.14
N SER A 93 -8.55 12.15 -24.50
CA SER A 93 -9.55 11.14 -24.85
C SER A 93 -10.97 11.48 -24.36
N GLU A 94 -11.07 12.36 -23.35
CA GLU A 94 -12.34 12.84 -22.78
C GLU A 94 -12.89 14.09 -23.52
N THR A 95 -12.11 14.71 -24.40
CA THR A 95 -12.47 15.91 -25.20
C THR A 95 -12.86 15.53 -26.62
#